data_AF-A0A2S5PAU1-F1
#
_entry.id   AF-A0A2S5PAU1-F1
#
_cell.length_a   1.000
_cell.length_b   1.000
_cell.length_c   1.000
_cell.angle_alpha   90.00
_cell.angle_beta   90.00
_cell.angle_gamma   90.00
#
_symmetry.space_group_name_H-M   'P 1'
#
loop_
_entity.id
_entity.type
_entity.pdbx_description
1 polymer ?
#
loop_
_entity_poly.entity_id
_entity_poly.type
_entity_poly.pdbx_seq_one_letter_code
_entity_poly.pdbx_strand_id
1 'polypeptide(L)'
;MIDSGIPRETIADDLRLSLRQVDGIRARHKHEWRSQEEMLKKAHTYAIARSRARKRNCLTWEECLANWEDNGRFCALTGIKFSNKLINKKGKVLRYPFRPSLDRKDPTKGYTVANTRIVTQWANFARGEWSDATFRSMCRAAADYSESSVKKFR
;
A
#
# COMPACT_ATOMS: atom_id res chain seq x y z
N MET A 1 5.59 -65.88 -4.99
CA MET A 1 4.52 -65.21 -4.24
C MET A 1 5.16 -64.06 -3.48
N ILE A 2 4.79 -62.82 -3.82
CA ILE A 2 5.44 -61.61 -3.33
C ILE A 2 4.65 -61.18 -2.08
N ASP A 3 5.28 -61.23 -0.90
CA ASP A 3 4.76 -60.61 0.31
C ASP A 3 5.52 -59.30 0.55
N SER A 4 4.79 -58.20 0.42
CA SER A 4 5.25 -56.83 0.45
C SER A 4 5.20 -56.29 1.89
N GLY A 5 6.24 -56.56 2.67
CA GLY A 5 6.43 -55.99 4.01
C GLY A 5 7.25 -54.70 3.97
N ILE A 6 6.63 -53.55 3.67
CA ILE A 6 7.27 -52.24 3.85
C ILE A 6 7.29 -51.92 5.36
N PRO A 7 8.46 -51.61 5.97
CA PRO A 7 8.56 -51.30 7.39
C PRO A 7 7.73 -50.05 7.75
N ARG A 8 6.90 -50.14 8.81
CA ARG A 8 6.01 -49.06 9.28
C ARG A 8 6.72 -47.79 9.79
N GLU A 9 8.04 -47.77 9.84
CA GLU A 9 8.82 -46.63 10.37
C GLU A 9 9.13 -45.54 9.33
N THR A 10 8.98 -45.79 8.03
CA THR A 10 9.30 -44.77 7.00
C THR A 10 8.16 -43.81 6.68
N ILE A 11 6.91 -44.16 6.99
CA ILE A 11 5.74 -43.31 6.66
C ILE A 11 5.63 -42.10 7.61
N ALA A 12 6.02 -42.28 8.89
CA ALA A 12 5.90 -41.21 9.89
C ALA A 12 6.92 -40.07 9.67
N ASP A 13 8.10 -40.39 9.15
CA ASP A 13 9.15 -39.41 8.93
C ASP A 13 8.97 -38.65 7.59
N ASP A 14 8.44 -39.30 6.56
CA ASP A 14 8.05 -38.63 5.31
C ASP A 14 6.85 -37.69 5.50
N LEU A 15 5.88 -38.06 6.36
CA LEU A 15 4.80 -37.14 6.74
C LEU A 15 5.31 -35.95 7.57
N ARG A 16 6.30 -36.15 8.44
CA ARG A 16 6.90 -35.04 9.22
C ARG A 16 7.79 -34.12 8.36
N LEU A 17 8.51 -34.66 7.38
CA LEU A 17 9.30 -33.87 6.43
C LEU A 17 8.41 -33.09 5.47
N SER A 18 7.32 -33.69 4.99
CA SER A 18 6.36 -32.97 4.15
C SER A 18 5.63 -31.89 4.94
N LEU A 19 5.17 -32.14 6.18
CA LEU A 19 4.53 -31.13 7.03
C LEU A 19 5.46 -29.95 7.36
N ARG A 20 6.74 -30.19 7.65
CA ARG A 20 7.74 -29.11 7.83
C ARG A 20 7.99 -28.31 6.56
N GLN A 21 7.91 -28.94 5.38
CA GLN A 21 7.99 -28.25 4.09
C GLN A 21 6.71 -27.46 3.78
N VAL A 22 5.51 -27.95 4.15
CA VAL A 22 4.25 -27.20 3.97
C VAL A 22 4.16 -26.03 4.95
N ASP A 23 4.64 -26.20 6.19
CA ASP A 23 4.71 -25.13 7.19
C ASP A 23 5.76 -24.06 6.79
N GLY A 24 6.90 -24.49 6.23
CA GLY A 24 7.95 -23.61 5.71
C GLY A 24 7.60 -22.88 4.41
N ILE A 25 6.65 -23.39 3.63
CA ILE A 25 6.12 -22.75 2.40
C ILE A 25 4.94 -21.81 2.75
N ARG A 26 4.12 -22.15 3.75
CA ARG A 26 3.08 -21.27 4.29
C ARG A 26 3.64 -20.08 5.08
N ALA A 27 4.78 -20.27 5.76
CA ALA A 27 5.42 -19.22 6.55
C ALA A 27 6.17 -18.16 5.72
N ARG A 28 6.44 -18.41 4.42
CA ARG A 28 7.30 -17.52 3.63
C ARG A 28 6.59 -16.61 2.62
N HIS A 29 5.27 -16.67 2.44
CA HIS A 29 4.64 -15.93 1.33
C HIS A 29 3.19 -15.40 1.50
N LYS A 30 2.67 -15.19 2.72
CA LYS A 30 1.35 -14.53 2.89
C LYS A 30 1.28 -13.56 4.07
N HIS A 31 1.98 -12.43 3.98
CA HIS A 31 1.42 -11.20 4.55
C HIS A 31 0.37 -10.66 3.57
N GLU A 32 -0.73 -11.40 3.46
CA GLU A 32 -2.01 -10.84 3.04
C GLU A 32 -2.42 -9.91 4.19
N TRP A 33 -2.07 -8.63 4.09
CA TRP A 33 -2.45 -7.63 5.10
C TRP A 33 -3.97 -7.69 5.26
N ARG A 34 -4.46 -7.82 6.50
CA ARG A 34 -5.84 -8.17 6.79
C ARG A 34 -6.67 -6.88 6.68
N SER A 35 -7.74 -6.90 5.91
CA SER A 35 -8.67 -5.78 5.70
C SER A 35 -8.07 -4.45 5.17
N GLN A 36 -8.93 -3.59 4.63
CA GLN A 36 -8.53 -2.23 4.28
C GLN A 36 -8.14 -1.44 5.54
N GLU A 37 -8.89 -1.61 6.62
CA GLU A 37 -8.71 -0.93 7.89
C GLU A 37 -7.29 -1.02 8.47
N GLU A 38 -6.69 -2.22 8.53
CA GLU A 38 -5.33 -2.36 9.05
C GLU A 38 -4.31 -1.58 8.22
N MET A 39 -4.51 -1.50 6.90
CA MET A 39 -3.63 -0.73 6.03
C MET A 39 -3.67 0.76 6.37
N LEU A 40 -4.86 1.32 6.64
CA LEU A 40 -4.98 2.70 7.09
C LEU A 40 -4.43 2.89 8.50
N LYS A 41 -4.71 1.95 9.42
CA LYS A 41 -4.18 2.02 10.78
C LYS A 41 -2.65 2.10 10.78
N LYS A 42 -2.00 1.34 9.91
CA LYS A 42 -0.55 1.44 9.69
C LYS A 42 -0.13 2.81 9.12
N ALA A 43 -0.86 3.32 8.13
CA ALA A 43 -0.59 4.64 7.55
C ALA A 43 -0.75 5.78 8.58
N HIS A 44 -1.79 5.71 9.42
CA HIS A 44 -2.06 6.62 10.52
C HIS A 44 -0.89 6.61 11.50
N THR A 45 -0.50 5.44 12.03
CA THR A 45 0.64 5.31 12.95
C THR A 45 1.91 5.98 12.42
N TYR A 46 2.26 5.79 11.14
CA TYR A 46 3.41 6.45 10.53
C TYR A 46 3.26 7.98 10.46
N ALA A 47 2.09 8.48 10.08
CA ALA A 47 1.83 9.91 10.01
C ALA A 47 1.94 10.58 11.40
N ILE A 48 1.39 9.94 12.43
CA ILE A 48 1.44 10.43 13.82
C ILE A 48 2.87 10.46 14.34
N ALA A 49 3.65 9.40 14.12
CA ALA A 49 5.07 9.38 14.50
C ALA A 49 5.82 10.58 13.89
N ARG A 50 5.58 10.89 12.61
CA ARG A 50 6.17 12.06 11.93
C ARG A 50 5.65 13.39 12.46
N SER A 51 4.36 13.49 12.79
CA SER A 51 3.77 14.73 13.33
C SER A 51 4.33 15.06 14.72
N ARG A 52 4.43 14.05 15.58
CA ARG A 52 4.99 14.16 16.94
C ARG A 52 6.45 14.58 16.91
N ALA A 53 7.26 13.99 16.03
CA ALA A 53 8.66 14.40 15.83
C ALA A 53 8.80 15.88 15.44
N ARG A 54 7.76 16.48 14.84
CA ARG A 54 7.71 17.90 14.45
C ARG A 54 6.91 18.77 15.42
N LYS A 55 6.48 18.23 16.57
CA LYS A 55 5.64 18.92 17.58
C LYS A 55 4.38 19.57 16.98
N ARG A 56 3.74 18.90 16.01
CA ARG A 56 2.51 19.38 15.35
C ARG A 56 1.30 18.61 15.86
N ASN A 57 0.12 19.24 15.76
CA ASN A 57 -1.16 18.58 15.98
C ASN A 57 -1.28 17.29 15.15
N CYS A 58 -1.95 16.31 15.73
CA CYS A 58 -2.04 14.98 15.17
C CYS A 58 -3.50 14.51 15.13
N LEU A 59 -3.91 14.01 13.97
CA LEU A 59 -5.22 13.41 13.73
C LEU A 59 -5.41 12.19 14.64
N THR A 60 -6.54 12.05 15.33
CA THR A 60 -6.84 10.82 16.08
C THR A 60 -7.15 9.66 15.12
N TRP A 61 -7.26 8.44 15.64
CA TRP A 61 -7.63 7.28 14.82
C TRP A 61 -9.08 7.40 14.34
N GLU A 62 -9.97 7.86 15.22
CA GLU A 62 -11.40 8.02 14.96
C GLU A 62 -11.65 9.07 13.89
N GLU A 63 -10.95 10.20 13.97
CA GLU A 63 -10.95 11.25 12.94
C GLU A 63 -10.42 10.74 11.60
N CYS A 64 -9.38 9.90 11.64
CA CYS A 64 -8.80 9.28 10.44
C CYS A 64 -9.77 8.30 9.78
N LEU A 65 -10.48 7.50 10.58
CA LEU A 65 -11.46 6.53 10.09
C LEU A 65 -12.69 7.25 9.52
N ALA A 66 -13.22 8.27 10.21
CA ALA A 66 -14.33 9.08 9.72
C ALA A 66 -14.00 9.71 8.34
N ASN A 67 -12.82 10.32 8.20
CA ASN A 67 -12.36 10.87 6.92
C ASN A 67 -12.27 9.80 5.81
N TRP A 68 -11.96 8.55 6.18
CA TRP A 68 -11.95 7.45 5.22
C TRP A 68 -13.35 7.09 4.74
N GLU A 69 -14.30 6.94 5.68
CA GLU A 69 -15.69 6.62 5.37
C GLU A 69 -16.36 7.73 4.56
N ASP A 70 -16.11 9.00 4.89
CA ASP A 70 -16.65 10.17 4.17
C ASP A 70 -16.27 10.19 2.68
N ASN A 71 -15.11 9.62 2.33
CA ASN A 71 -14.66 9.50 0.94
C ASN A 71 -15.08 8.18 0.27
N GLY A 72 -16.06 7.46 0.85
CA GLY A 72 -16.59 6.20 0.33
C GLY A 72 -15.55 5.07 0.25
N ARG A 73 -14.45 5.21 0.98
CA ARG A 73 -13.26 4.35 0.88
C ARG A 73 -12.56 4.35 -0.48
N PHE A 74 -12.55 5.50 -1.15
CA PHE A 74 -11.76 5.74 -2.36
C PHE A 74 -10.67 6.80 -2.12
N CYS A 75 -9.65 6.80 -2.98
CA CYS A 75 -8.63 7.83 -2.99
C CYS A 75 -9.24 9.20 -3.23
N ALA A 76 -9.14 10.13 -2.28
CA ALA A 76 -9.69 11.47 -2.40
C ALA A 76 -9.07 12.31 -3.54
N LEU A 77 -7.89 11.94 -4.05
CA LEU A 77 -7.21 12.66 -5.12
C LEU A 77 -7.55 12.12 -6.52
N THR A 78 -7.74 10.80 -6.64
CA THR A 78 -7.83 10.10 -7.94
C THR A 78 -9.07 9.23 -8.12
N GLY A 79 -9.89 9.02 -7.08
CA GLY A 79 -11.05 8.12 -7.11
C GLY A 79 -10.71 6.62 -7.17
N ILE A 80 -9.43 6.25 -7.07
CA ILE A 80 -9.00 4.83 -7.14
C ILE A 80 -9.34 4.10 -5.84
N LYS A 81 -9.88 2.89 -5.95
CA LYS A 81 -10.17 2.02 -4.80
C LYS A 81 -8.89 1.53 -4.13
N PHE A 82 -8.86 1.54 -2.80
CA PHE A 82 -7.72 1.03 -2.03
C PHE A 82 -7.56 -0.48 -2.18
N SER A 83 -6.33 -0.95 -2.31
CA SER A 83 -6.03 -2.38 -2.30
C SER A 83 -4.61 -2.66 -1.80
N ASN A 84 -4.41 -3.89 -1.35
CA ASN A 84 -3.09 -4.40 -1.00
C ASN A 84 -2.36 -5.01 -2.22
N LYS A 85 -2.77 -4.65 -3.44
CA LYS A 85 -2.18 -5.21 -4.66
C LYS A 85 -0.73 -4.75 -4.78
N LEU A 86 0.16 -5.73 -4.77
CA LEU A 86 1.57 -5.53 -5.04
C LEU A 86 1.76 -5.34 -6.55
N ILE A 87 2.44 -4.26 -6.94
CA ILE A 87 2.83 -4.05 -8.34
C ILE A 87 4.35 -4.11 -8.43
N ASN A 88 4.87 -5.28 -8.77
CA ASN A 88 6.09 -5.51 -9.56
C ASN A 88 6.26 -7.01 -9.80
N LYS A 89 6.83 -7.41 -10.95
CA LYS A 89 7.16 -8.80 -11.27
C LYS A 89 8.67 -8.86 -11.51
N LYS A 90 9.37 -9.73 -10.76
CA LYS A 90 10.81 -10.05 -10.85
C LYS A 90 11.77 -8.97 -10.29
N GLY A 91 12.13 -9.10 -9.01
CA GLY A 91 13.41 -8.60 -8.46
C GLY A 91 13.59 -7.10 -8.26
N LYS A 92 12.62 -6.25 -8.62
CA LYS A 92 12.70 -4.79 -8.43
C LYS A 92 11.68 -4.34 -7.37
N VAL A 93 12.10 -3.39 -6.54
CA VAL A 93 11.44 -2.88 -5.32
C VAL A 93 9.93 -3.12 -5.29
N LEU A 94 9.51 -3.98 -4.37
CA LEU A 94 8.12 -4.30 -4.12
C LEU A 94 7.40 -3.08 -3.53
N ARG A 95 6.49 -2.47 -4.29
CA ARG A 95 5.65 -1.36 -3.82
C ARG A 95 4.17 -1.73 -3.90
N TYR A 96 3.41 -1.14 -2.98
CA TYR A 96 1.96 -1.30 -2.86
C TYR A 96 1.28 0.03 -3.22
N PRO A 97 1.17 0.37 -4.51
CA PRO A 97 0.78 1.71 -4.95
C PRO A 97 -0.62 2.11 -4.46
N PHE A 98 -1.53 1.13 -4.32
CA PHE A 98 -2.93 1.36 -3.96
C PHE A 98 -3.22 1.24 -2.46
N ARG A 99 -2.21 1.10 -1.59
CA ARG A 99 -2.44 1.18 -0.15
C ARG A 99 -2.86 2.61 0.24
N PRO A 100 -3.70 2.76 1.27
CA PRO A 100 -4.02 4.07 1.83
C PRO A 100 -2.77 4.76 2.40
N SER A 101 -2.82 6.09 2.38
CA SER A 101 -1.81 7.01 2.87
C SER A 101 -2.49 8.29 3.32
N LEU A 102 -1.97 8.92 4.37
CA LEU A 102 -2.46 10.23 4.82
C LEU A 102 -1.72 11.31 4.01
N ASP A 103 -2.49 12.10 3.27
CA ASP A 103 -2.00 13.24 2.50
C ASP A 103 -2.49 14.55 3.13
N ARG A 104 -1.61 15.56 3.08
CA ARG A 104 -1.88 16.90 3.60
C ARG A 104 -2.26 17.80 2.44
N LYS A 105 -3.50 18.32 2.44
CA LYS A 105 -4.01 19.25 1.42
C LYS A 105 -3.08 20.45 1.29
N ASP A 106 -2.67 21.00 2.42
CA ASP A 106 -1.60 21.98 2.54
C ASP A 106 -0.36 21.32 3.19
N PRO A 107 0.74 21.10 2.45
CA PRO A 107 1.93 20.44 2.96
C PRO A 107 2.71 21.26 4.00
N THR A 108 2.43 22.56 4.12
CA THR A 108 3.06 23.41 5.15
C THR A 108 2.48 23.12 6.53
N LYS A 109 1.21 22.71 6.59
CA LYS A 109 0.46 22.45 7.83
C LYS A 109 0.65 21.02 8.38
N GLY A 110 0.13 20.79 9.58
CA GLY A 110 0.12 19.49 10.27
C GLY A 110 -0.99 18.56 9.79
N TYR A 111 -1.09 17.37 10.39
CA TYR A 111 -2.21 16.46 10.18
C TYR A 111 -3.37 16.87 11.11
N THR A 112 -4.41 17.43 10.52
CA THR A 112 -5.67 17.80 11.19
C THR A 112 -6.85 17.32 10.36
N VAL A 113 -8.06 17.25 10.94
CA VAL A 113 -9.27 16.85 10.20
C VAL A 113 -9.45 17.69 8.93
N ALA A 114 -9.31 19.01 9.05
CA ALA A 114 -9.46 19.94 7.93
C ALA A 114 -8.37 19.78 6.85
N ASN A 115 -7.12 19.51 7.26
CA ASN A 115 -5.97 19.48 6.37
C ASN A 115 -5.58 18.08 5.86
N THR A 116 -6.24 17.03 6.31
CA THR A 116 -5.88 15.65 5.95
C THR A 116 -6.94 15.03 5.03
N ARG A 117 -6.48 14.16 4.13
CA ARG A 117 -7.34 13.28 3.35
C ARG A 117 -6.65 11.93 3.14
N ILE A 118 -7.44 10.90 2.88
CA ILE A 118 -6.92 9.56 2.59
C ILE A 118 -6.74 9.40 1.08
N VAL A 119 -5.51 9.10 0.65
CA VAL A 119 -5.15 8.90 -0.76
C VAL A 119 -4.35 7.61 -0.92
N THR A 120 -4.15 7.16 -2.15
CA THR A 120 -3.28 6.01 -2.43
C THR A 120 -1.80 6.41 -2.28
N GLN A 121 -0.93 5.49 -1.84
CA GLN A 121 0.50 5.77 -1.65
C GLN A 121 1.14 6.40 -2.90
N TRP A 122 0.83 5.88 -4.10
CA TRP A 122 1.41 6.41 -5.33
C TRP A 122 0.97 7.86 -5.61
N ALA A 123 -0.25 8.24 -5.23
CA ALA A 123 -0.83 9.54 -5.48
C ALA A 123 -0.21 10.54 -4.51
N ASN A 124 -0.02 10.15 -3.25
CA ASN A 124 0.73 10.94 -2.27
C ASN A 124 2.16 11.19 -2.75
N PHE A 125 2.85 10.17 -3.24
CA PHE A 125 4.23 10.30 -3.73
C PHE A 125 4.33 11.15 -4.99
N ALA A 126 3.43 10.97 -5.96
CA ALA A 126 3.43 11.75 -7.20
C ALA A 126 3.04 13.22 -6.96
N ARG A 127 2.10 13.49 -6.05
CA ARG A 127 1.67 14.84 -5.67
C ARG A 127 2.74 15.55 -4.83
N GLY A 128 3.44 14.83 -3.96
CA GLY A 128 4.59 15.34 -3.22
C GLY A 128 4.25 16.57 -2.38
N GLU A 129 4.89 17.70 -2.68
CA GLU A 129 4.59 19.01 -2.06
C GLU A 129 3.84 19.96 -3.00
N TRP A 130 3.57 19.54 -4.23
CA TRP A 130 2.85 20.35 -5.22
C TRP A 130 1.37 20.53 -4.85
N SER A 131 0.74 21.54 -5.44
CA SER A 131 -0.71 21.73 -5.35
C SER A 131 -1.46 20.64 -6.11
N ASP A 132 -2.75 20.45 -5.77
CA ASP A 132 -3.64 19.56 -6.52
C ASP A 132 -3.75 19.95 -8.00
N ALA A 133 -3.78 21.25 -8.30
CA ALA A 133 -3.86 21.76 -9.66
C ALA A 133 -2.61 21.38 -10.46
N THR A 134 -1.42 21.56 -9.88
CA THR A 134 -0.16 21.16 -10.49
C THR A 134 -0.11 19.65 -10.73
N PHE A 135 -0.50 18.85 -9.74
CA PHE A 135 -0.58 17.40 -9.86
C PHE A 135 -1.51 16.97 -11.01
N ARG A 136 -2.74 17.51 -11.06
CA ARG A 136 -3.72 17.18 -12.11
C ARG A 136 -3.25 17.61 -13.49
N SER A 137 -2.64 18.79 -13.60
CA SER A 137 -2.07 19.30 -14.86
C SER A 137 -0.97 18.37 -15.37
N MET A 138 -0.06 17.93 -14.50
CA MET A 138 0.99 16.99 -14.85
C MET A 138 0.41 15.65 -15.29
N CYS A 139 -0.56 15.09 -14.56
CA CYS A 139 -1.21 13.83 -14.93
C CYS A 139 -1.91 13.90 -16.29
N ARG A 140 -2.59 15.01 -16.61
CA ARG A 140 -3.21 15.21 -17.92
C ARG A 140 -2.15 15.30 -19.01
N ALA A 141 -1.11 16.11 -18.82
CA ALA A 141 -0.01 16.21 -19.78
C ALA A 141 0.67 14.84 -20.04
N ALA A 142 0.86 14.04 -18.99
CA ALA A 142 1.42 12.69 -19.12
C ALA A 142 0.46 11.71 -19.84
N ALA A 143 -0.85 11.83 -19.64
CA ALA A 143 -1.85 11.00 -20.31
C ALA A 143 -2.00 11.35 -21.80
N ASP A 144 -1.86 12.64 -22.13
CA ASP A 144 -1.96 13.15 -23.50
C ASP A 144 -0.62 13.01 -24.26
N TYR A 145 0.49 12.74 -23.56
CA TYR A 145 1.81 12.60 -24.18
C TYR A 145 1.89 11.36 -25.06
N SER A 146 2.25 11.57 -26.33
CA SER A 146 2.68 10.51 -27.26
C SER A 146 4.13 10.76 -27.70
N GLU A 147 4.95 9.71 -27.76
CA GLU A 147 6.37 9.82 -28.14
C GLU A 147 6.58 10.42 -29.54
N SER A 148 5.56 10.37 -30.40
CA SER A 148 5.56 10.94 -31.73
C SER A 148 5.51 12.49 -31.75
N SER A 149 5.21 13.14 -30.62
CA SER A 149 5.05 14.60 -30.52
C SER A 149 6.32 15.35 -30.11
N VAL A 150 7.47 14.68 -30.04
CA VAL A 150 8.73 15.31 -29.64
C VAL A 150 9.20 16.27 -30.75
N LYS A 151 8.91 17.57 -30.58
CA LYS A 151 9.74 18.61 -31.19
C LYS A 151 11.11 18.52 -30.54
N LYS A 152 12.08 17.91 -31.24
CA LYS A 152 13.49 18.01 -30.87
C LYS A 152 13.82 19.50 -30.79
N PHE A 153 13.98 20.02 -29.58
CA PHE A 153 14.62 21.32 -29.41
C PHE A 153 16.03 21.17 -29.99
N ARG A 154 16.24 21.84 -31.13
CA ARG A 154 17.56 22.05 -31.72
C ARG A 154 18.20 23.26 -31.05
#